data_AF-A0A2E3FN67-F1
#
_entry.id   AF-A0A2E3FN67-F1
#
_cell.length_a   1.000
_cell.length_b   1.000
_cell.length_c   1.000
_cell.angle_alpha   90.00
_cell.angle_beta   90.00
_cell.angle_gamma   90.00
#
_symmetry.space_group_name_H-M   'P 1'
#
loop_
_entity.id
_entity.type
_entity.pdbx_description
1 polymer ?
#
loop_
_entity_poly.entity_id
_entity_poly.type
_entity_poly.pdbx_seq_one_letter_code
_entity_poly.pdbx_strand_id
1 'polypeptide(L)' 'MAIRVAWDRNPVSVHGSKGDLEKIISHLRNKHNFRKHSLIMPDRENDEEAVFFLYSACDPRWIMEAL' A
#
# COMPACT_ATOMS: atom_id res chain seq x y z
N MET A 1 1.84 8.52 -10.66
CA MET A 1 0.63 7.69 -10.90
C MET A 1 -0.30 7.85 -9.72
N ALA A 2 -1.61 7.69 -9.91
CA ALA A 2 -2.55 7.72 -8.79
C ALA A 2 -2.42 6.44 -7.96
N ILE A 3 -2.52 6.55 -6.63
CA ILE A 3 -2.60 5.36 -5.77
C ILE A 3 -3.98 4.73 -5.90
N ARG A 4 -4.01 3.42 -6.11
CA ARG A 4 -5.24 2.61 -6.18
C ARG A 4 -5.25 1.62 -5.03
N VAL A 5 -6.39 1.50 -4.33
CA VAL A 5 -6.54 0.57 -3.22
C VAL A 5 -7.76 -0.30 -3.44
N ALA A 6 -7.56 -1.62 -3.47
CA ALA A 6 -8.62 -2.61 -3.62
C ALA A 6 -9.13 -3.08 -2.25
N TRP A 7 -9.98 -2.26 -1.62
CA TRP A 7 -10.52 -2.51 -0.27
C TRP A 7 -11.43 -3.73 -0.18
N ASP A 8 -11.97 -4.19 -1.29
CA ASP A 8 -12.84 -5.34 -1.44
C ASP A 8 -12.08 -6.69 -1.47
N ARG A 9 -10.75 -6.65 -1.53
CA ARG A 9 -9.88 -7.85 -1.56
C ARG A 9 -9.38 -8.21 -0.16
N ASN A 10 -9.16 -9.51 0.07
CA ASN A 10 -8.47 -10.01 1.26
C ASN A 10 -7.33 -10.96 0.83
N PRO A 11 -6.05 -10.53 0.93
CA PRO A 11 -5.58 -9.25 1.48
C PRO A 11 -5.89 -8.03 0.58
N VAL A 12 -6.00 -6.84 1.18
CA VAL A 12 -6.18 -5.58 0.45
C VAL A 12 -4.90 -5.27 -0.32
N SER A 13 -5.01 -4.95 -1.61
CA SER A 13 -3.86 -4.56 -2.44
C SER A 13 -3.79 -3.05 -2.64
N VAL A 14 -2.58 -2.50 -2.55
CA VAL A 14 -2.27 -1.08 -2.76
C VAL A 14 -1.30 -0.96 -3.92
N HIS A 15 -1.71 -0.26 -4.97
CA HIS A 15 -0.99 -0.15 -6.24
C HIS A 15 -0.54 1.30 -6.47
N GLY A 16 0.62 1.48 -7.08
CA GLY A 16 1.14 2.80 -7.44
C GLY A 16 2.63 2.78 -7.78
N SER A 17 3.25 3.96 -7.81
CA SER A 17 4.70 4.04 -8.02
C SER A 17 5.44 3.47 -6.81
N LYS A 18 6.56 2.78 -7.03
CA LYS A 18 7.37 2.21 -5.94
C LYS A 18 7.70 3.24 -4.86
N GLY A 19 8.06 4.47 -5.24
CA GLY A 19 8.40 5.53 -4.30
C GLY A 19 7.22 5.99 -3.44
N ASP A 20 6.01 6.04 -3.99
CA ASP A 20 4.82 6.38 -3.21
C ASP A 20 4.43 5.24 -2.25
N LEU A 21 4.55 4.00 -2.69
CA LEU A 21 4.32 2.84 -1.81
C LEU A 21 5.32 2.77 -0.65
N GLU A 22 6.59 3.12 -0.88
CA GLU A 22 7.61 3.21 0.17
C GLU A 22 7.24 4.28 1.22
N LYS A 23 6.74 5.44 0.79
CA LYS A 23 6.23 6.48 1.71
C LYS A 23 5.05 5.99 2.53
N ILE A 24 4.07 5.34 1.90
CA ILE A 24 2.90 4.77 2.59
C ILE A 24 3.34 3.75 3.64
N ILE A 25 4.20 2.80 3.28
CA ILE A 25 4.72 1.80 4.23
C ILE A 25 5.46 2.47 5.38
N SER A 26 6.30 3.47 5.11
CA SER A 26 6.99 4.24 6.14
C SER A 26 6.01 4.92 7.10
N HIS A 27 4.97 5.57 6.57
CA HIS A 27 3.93 6.23 7.37
C HIS A 27 3.15 5.24 8.24
N LEU A 28 2.70 4.13 7.64
CA LEU A 28 2.00 3.05 8.35
C LEU A 28 2.84 2.51 9.51
N ARG A 29 4.13 2.27 9.28
CA ARG A 29 5.04 1.73 10.30
C ARG A 29 5.36 2.74 11.40
N ASN A 30 5.63 3.99 11.03
CA ASN A 30 6.20 4.98 11.95
C ASN A 30 5.13 5.76 12.71
N LYS A 31 3.99 6.06 12.08
CA LYS A 31 2.90 6.83 12.72
C LYS A 31 1.87 5.91 13.38
N HIS A 32 1.55 4.78 12.75
CA HIS A 32 0.45 3.90 13.16
C HIS A 32 0.91 2.53 13.68
N ASN A 33 2.23 2.28 13.73
CA ASN A 33 2.83 1.00 14.12
C ASN A 33 2.27 -0.21 13.35
N PHE A 34 1.75 0.01 12.14
CA PHE A 34 1.18 -1.03 11.30
C PHE A 34 2.29 -1.73 10.51
N ARG A 35 2.48 -3.03 10.78
CA ARG A 35 3.55 -3.85 10.17
C ARG A 35 3.04 -5.08 9.42
N LYS A 36 1.73 -5.32 9.41
CA LYS A 36 1.10 -6.49 8.78
C LYS A 36 0.89 -6.24 7.29
N HIS A 37 1.98 -6.11 6.54
CA HIS A 37 1.98 -5.90 5.10
C HIS A 37 3.06 -6.74 4.41
N SER A 38 2.91 -6.97 3.11
CA SER A 38 3.94 -7.60 2.28
C SER A 38 5.09 -6.64 1.96
N LEU A 39 6.16 -7.17 1.36
CA LEU A 39 7.11 -6.34 0.63
C LEU A 39 6.44 -5.72 -0.61
N ILE A 40 7.04 -4.65 -1.14
CA ILE A 40 6.67 -4.09 -2.45
C ILE A 40 7.21 -5.01 -3.53
N MET A 41 6.37 -5.35 -4.52
CA MET A 41 6.72 -6.17 -5.66
C MET A 41 6.23 -5.52 -6.97
N PRO A 42 6.80 -5.86 -8.14
CA PRO A 42 6.25 -5.41 -9.42
C PRO A 42 4.79 -5.83 -9.57
N ASP A 43 3.95 -4.93 -10.08
CA ASP A 43 2.58 -5.27 -10.42
C ASP A 43 2.57 -6.08 -11.73
N ARG A 44 1.85 -7.20 -11.73
CA ARG A 44 1.76 -8.10 -12.90
C ARG A 44 0.72 -7.64 -13.91
N GLU A 45 -0.23 -6.81 -13.49
CA GLU A 45 -1.25 -6.24 -14.37
C GLU A 45 -0.76 -4.94 -15.02
N ASN A 46 0.26 -4.31 -14.45
CA ASN A 46 0.85 -3.07 -14.94
C ASN A 46 2.36 -3.03 -14.64
N ASP A 47 3.19 -3.29 -15.65
CA ASP A 47 4.65 -3.37 -15.51
C ASP A 47 5.31 -2.05 -15.05
N GLU A 48 4.59 -0.92 -15.14
CA GLU A 48 5.05 0.39 -14.67
C GLU A 48 4.71 0.66 -13.19
N GLU A 49 3.85 -0.17 -12.59
CA GLU A 49 3.42 -0.05 -11.20
C GLU A 49 4.07 -1.10 -10.30
N ALA A 50 3.99 -0.83 -9.01
CA ALA A 50 4.28 -1.79 -7.98
C ALA A 50 3.03 -2.01 -7.12
N VAL A 51 3.05 -3.08 -6.34
CA VAL A 51 1.98 -3.46 -5.43
C VAL A 51 2.53 -3.95 -4.10
N PHE A 52 1.82 -3.67 -3.02
CA PHE A 52 1.96 -4.41 -1.77
C PHE A 52 0.58 -4.76 -1.19
N PHE A 53 0.56 -5.70 -0.26
CA PHE A 53 -0.66 -6.23 0.35
C PHE A 53 -0.72 -5.91 1.83
N LEU A 54 -1.91 -5.55 2.34
CA LEU A 54 -2.22 -5.40 3.76
C LEU A 54 -2.88 -6.69 4.27
N TYR A 55 -2.27 -7.34 5.26
CA TYR A 55 -2.75 -8.60 5.85
C TYR A 55 -3.64 -8.40 7.08
N SER A 56 -4.01 -7.15 7.39
CA SER A 56 -4.85 -6.81 8.53
C SER A 56 -5.62 -5.54 8.26
N ALA A 57 -6.73 -5.35 8.98
CA ALA A 57 -7.55 -4.15 8.88
C ALA A 57 -6.68 -2.90 9.10
N CYS A 58 -6.75 -1.97 8.15
CA CYS A 58 -6.08 -0.69 8.16
C CYS A 58 -7.16 0.39 8.01
N ASP A 59 -7.04 1.49 8.74
CA ASP A 59 -7.90 2.64 8.52
C ASP A 59 -7.56 3.27 7.16
N PRO A 60 -8.52 3.43 6.23
CA PRO A 60 -8.27 4.02 4.91
C PRO A 60 -7.64 5.42 4.97
N ARG A 61 -7.93 6.17 6.04
CA ARG A 61 -7.38 7.52 6.25
C ARG A 61 -5.87 7.50 6.39
N TRP A 62 -5.28 6.43 6.92
CA TRP A 62 -3.83 6.33 7.08
C TRP A 62 -3.10 6.32 5.75
N ILE A 63 -3.70 5.73 4.71
CA ILE A 63 -3.14 5.76 3.36
C ILE A 63 -3.23 7.18 2.79
N MET A 64 -4.39 7.84 2.94
CA MET A 64 -4.59 9.22 2.45
C MET A 64 -3.65 10.24 3.09
N GLU A 65 -3.30 10.07 4.36
CA GLU A 65 -2.35 10.94 5.07
C GLU A 65 -0.90 10.87 4.54
N ALA A 66 -0.55 9.79 3.83
CA ALA A 66 0.80 9.55 3.34
C ALA A 66 1.01 10.05 1.89
N LEU A 67 -0.05 10.54 1.24
CA LEU A 67 -0.06 11.07 -0.13
C LEU A 67 0.06 12.59 -0.14
#